data_AF-A0AAD5NBC8-F1
#
_entry.id   AF-A0AAD5NBC8-F1
#
_cell.length_a   1.000
_cell.length_b   1.000
_cell.length_c   1.000
_cell.angle_alpha   90.00
_cell.angle_beta   90.00
_cell.angle_gamma   90.00
#
_symmetry.space_group_name_H-M   'P 1'
#
loop_
_entity.id
_entity.type
_entity.pdbx_description
1 polymer ?
#
loop_
_entity_poly.entity_id
_entity_poly.type
_entity_poly.pdbx_seq_one_letter_code
_entity_poly.pdbx_strand_id
1 'polypeptide(L)'
;MPNVRVMLGRNVLLLFVPLRLGTNRVNSLYKHHIWHMFSLRTCLGILGGKPDHSLYFIGCFGHDVIYLDPHVAHEYVPICTWDRSSFDGEEKREKRKHPLSTYHCRSFTKMAMKDMDPSCVVGFLFRSREEMDDSFRILNLNQVIDMDMGPGEGSNVLRIQSFLCDTMKHLCMIPAKK
;
A
#
# COMPACT_ATOMS: atom_id res chain seq x y z
N MET A 1 -17.09 -0.25 -13.60
CA MET A 1 -16.33 -1.50 -13.87
C MET A 1 -14.85 -1.21 -13.77
N PRO A 2 -14.16 -1.62 -12.71
CA PRO A 2 -12.74 -1.98 -12.81
C PRO A 2 -12.58 -3.48 -12.61
N ASN A 3 -11.94 -4.13 -13.56
CA ASN A 3 -11.66 -5.56 -13.57
C ASN A 3 -10.63 -5.91 -12.51
N VAL A 4 -11.07 -6.47 -11.38
CA VAL A 4 -10.20 -7.10 -10.38
C VAL A 4 -9.86 -8.50 -10.90
N ARG A 5 -8.64 -8.66 -11.43
CA ARG A 5 -8.17 -9.94 -12.00
C ARG A 5 -7.48 -10.74 -10.90
N VAL A 6 -8.14 -11.79 -10.41
CA VAL A 6 -7.59 -12.72 -9.41
C VAL A 6 -7.19 -14.02 -10.12
N MET A 7 -5.90 -14.34 -10.16
CA MET A 7 -5.38 -15.62 -10.66
C MET A 7 -5.16 -16.57 -9.49
N LEU A 8 -5.64 -17.83 -9.57
CA LEU A 8 -5.60 -18.79 -8.46
C LEU A 8 -4.81 -20.12 -8.76
N GLY A 9 -3.53 -20.24 -8.36
CA GLY A 9 -2.85 -21.41 -7.74
C GLY A 9 -1.71 -21.00 -6.75
N ARG A 10 -1.71 -21.45 -5.47
CA ARG A 10 -0.76 -21.03 -4.39
C ARG A 10 -0.63 -19.51 -4.18
N ASN A 11 -1.76 -18.81 -4.09
CA ASN A 11 -1.81 -17.39 -4.47
C ASN A 11 -1.59 -16.47 -3.30
N VAL A 12 -0.43 -15.83 -3.35
CA VAL A 12 -0.28 -14.52 -2.76
C VAL A 12 -1.18 -13.55 -3.53
N LEU A 13 -2.12 -12.90 -2.84
CA LEU A 13 -2.98 -11.87 -3.40
C LEU A 13 -2.34 -10.51 -3.18
N LEU A 14 -1.99 -9.85 -4.29
CA LEU A 14 -1.65 -8.43 -4.31
C LEU A 14 -2.90 -7.64 -4.69
N LEU A 15 -3.45 -6.90 -3.75
CA LEU A 15 -4.69 -6.13 -3.91
C LEU A 15 -4.38 -4.63 -3.92
N PHE A 16 -4.84 -3.92 -4.94
CA PHE A 16 -4.80 -2.47 -4.99
C PHE A 16 -6.22 -1.92 -4.98
N VAL A 17 -6.50 -1.01 -4.04
CA VAL A 17 -7.82 -0.39 -3.94
C VAL A 17 -7.72 1.12 -4.15
N PRO A 18 -8.18 1.62 -5.31
CA PRO A 18 -8.31 3.04 -5.55
C PRO A 18 -9.33 3.67 -4.59
N LEU A 19 -8.95 4.80 -4.00
CA LEU A 19 -9.73 5.53 -3.01
C LEU A 19 -9.75 7.02 -3.34
N ARG A 20 -10.85 7.67 -2.93
CA ARG A 20 -10.97 9.12 -2.89
C ARG A 20 -11.36 9.55 -1.47
N LEU A 21 -10.38 10.03 -0.71
CA LEU A 21 -10.49 10.37 0.72
C LEU A 21 -10.98 11.81 0.98
N GLY A 22 -11.52 12.47 -0.05
CA GLY A 22 -11.99 13.85 0.03
C GLY A 22 -12.07 14.54 -1.32
N THR A 23 -12.51 15.79 -1.33
CA THR A 23 -12.62 16.59 -2.56
C THR A 23 -11.27 17.22 -2.90
N ASN A 24 -10.80 18.19 -2.13
CA ASN A 24 -9.56 18.92 -2.39
C ASN A 24 -8.42 18.55 -1.43
N ARG A 25 -8.77 18.04 -0.26
CA ARG A 25 -7.87 17.62 0.82
C ARG A 25 -8.42 16.34 1.44
N VAL A 26 -7.56 15.57 2.08
CA VAL A 26 -7.97 14.41 2.88
C VAL A 26 -8.88 14.89 4.01
N ASN A 27 -10.08 14.30 4.11
CA ASN A 27 -10.99 14.57 5.21
C ASN A 27 -10.41 14.03 6.51
N SER A 28 -10.40 14.86 7.57
CA SER A 28 -9.85 14.49 8.88
C SER A 28 -10.54 13.27 9.51
N LEU A 29 -11.78 12.97 9.12
CA LEU A 29 -12.47 11.75 9.52
C LEU A 29 -11.71 10.47 9.10
N TYR A 30 -10.99 10.50 7.97
CA TYR A 30 -10.24 9.34 7.48
C TYR A 30 -8.89 9.13 8.15
N LYS A 31 -8.46 10.04 9.03
CA LYS A 31 -7.15 9.96 9.66
C LYS A 31 -6.93 8.68 10.47
N HIS A 32 -7.92 8.32 11.28
CA HIS A 32 -7.85 7.07 12.06
C HIS A 32 -7.90 5.86 11.15
N HIS A 33 -8.75 5.88 10.11
CA HIS A 33 -8.84 4.78 9.16
C HIS A 33 -7.52 4.55 8.40
N ILE A 34 -6.85 5.61 7.95
CA ILE A 34 -5.52 5.55 7.33
C ILE A 34 -4.49 4.96 8.30
N TRP A 35 -4.52 5.38 9.56
CA TRP A 35 -3.62 4.87 10.59
C TRP A 35 -3.82 3.36 10.83
N HIS A 36 -5.06 2.91 10.89
CA HIS A 36 -5.40 1.49 11.02
C HIS A 36 -4.95 0.68 9.80
N MET A 37 -5.09 1.22 8.58
CA MET A 37 -4.56 0.57 7.38
C MET A 37 -3.04 0.39 7.47
N PHE A 38 -2.28 1.45 7.79
CA PHE A 38 -0.82 1.35 7.95
C PHE A 38 -0.37 0.44 9.11
N SER A 39 -1.25 0.19 10.09
CA SER A 39 -0.95 -0.69 11.22
C SER A 39 -1.04 -2.18 10.86
N LEU A 40 -1.62 -2.53 9.70
CA LEU A 40 -1.71 -3.91 9.25
C LEU A 40 -0.39 -4.39 8.65
N ARG A 41 0.02 -5.62 8.99
CA ARG A 41 1.20 -6.27 8.38
C ARG A 41 1.02 -6.54 6.89
N THR A 42 -0.22 -6.64 6.44
CA THR A 42 -0.60 -6.87 5.05
C THR A 42 -0.61 -5.59 4.23
N CYS A 43 -0.58 -4.41 4.86
CA CYS A 43 -0.57 -3.14 4.16
C CYS A 43 0.81 -2.91 3.54
N LEU A 44 0.83 -2.73 2.22
CA LEU A 44 2.01 -2.29 1.48
C LEU A 44 2.14 -0.77 1.47
N GLY A 45 1.22 -0.03 2.07
CA GLY A 45 1.20 1.42 2.04
C GLY A 45 0.29 1.99 0.96
N ILE A 46 0.45 3.28 0.70
CA ILE A 46 -0.47 4.07 -0.12
C ILE A 46 0.32 4.74 -1.25
N LEU A 47 -0.12 4.56 -2.48
CA LEU A 47 0.35 5.29 -3.65
C LEU A 47 -0.57 6.48 -3.87
N GLY A 48 -0.03 7.67 -4.09
CA GLY A 48 -0.86 8.85 -4.34
C GLY A 48 -0.02 10.02 -4.82
N GLY A 49 -0.53 11.23 -4.59
CA GLY A 49 0.12 12.46 -5.00
C GLY A 49 -0.61 13.18 -6.13
N LYS A 50 -0.09 14.34 -6.48
CA LYS A 50 -0.66 15.20 -7.53
C LYS A 50 -0.06 14.82 -8.89
N PRO A 51 -0.65 15.28 -10.01
CA PRO A 51 0.03 15.21 -11.30
C PRO A 51 1.48 15.70 -11.18
N ASP A 52 2.41 14.95 -11.78
CA ASP A 52 3.87 15.17 -11.74
C ASP A 52 4.54 15.17 -10.35
N HIS A 53 3.79 14.78 -9.31
CA HIS A 53 4.24 14.72 -7.92
C HIS A 53 3.70 13.47 -7.22
N SER A 54 4.00 12.28 -7.76
CA SER A 54 3.60 11.00 -7.17
C SER A 54 4.45 10.59 -5.96
N LEU A 55 3.82 10.14 -4.89
CA LEU A 55 4.48 9.77 -3.64
C LEU A 55 4.06 8.37 -3.20
N TYR A 56 4.97 7.67 -2.55
CA TYR A 56 4.68 6.38 -1.93
C TYR A 56 4.73 6.50 -0.40
N PHE A 57 3.55 6.53 0.21
CA PHE A 57 3.39 6.63 1.66
C PHE A 57 3.55 5.26 2.31
N ILE A 58 4.44 5.17 3.30
CA ILE A 58 4.85 3.92 3.94
C ILE A 58 4.45 3.83 5.41
N GLY A 59 3.90 4.91 5.98
CA GLY A 59 3.48 4.93 7.37
C GLY A 59 2.99 6.29 7.84
N CYS A 60 2.74 6.39 9.14
CA CYS A 60 2.26 7.58 9.80
C CYS A 60 2.96 7.77 11.15
N PHE A 61 3.22 9.02 11.52
CA PHE A 61 3.70 9.38 12.85
C PHE A 61 2.99 10.66 13.34
N GLY A 62 2.25 10.55 14.44
CA GLY A 62 1.46 11.65 14.98
C GLY A 62 0.38 12.11 13.99
N HIS A 63 0.61 13.24 13.32
CA HIS A 63 -0.31 13.82 12.34
C HIS A 63 0.28 13.88 10.93
N ASP A 64 1.48 13.32 10.77
CA ASP A 64 2.23 13.32 9.54
C ASP A 64 2.21 11.92 8.90
N VAL A 65 2.19 11.88 7.57
CA VAL A 65 2.43 10.69 6.76
C VAL A 65 3.90 10.68 6.34
N ILE A 66 4.51 9.49 6.39
CA ILE A 66 5.90 9.26 5.99
C ILE A 66 5.88 8.69 4.57
N TYR A 67 6.73 9.20 3.69
CA TYR A 67 6.73 8.81 2.29
C TYR A 67 8.13 8.73 1.67
N LEU A 68 8.18 8.02 0.54
CA LEU A 68 9.29 7.97 -0.40
C LEU A 68 8.94 8.80 -1.64
N ASP A 69 9.91 9.57 -2.11
CA ASP A 69 9.77 10.53 -3.20
C ASP A 69 10.65 10.09 -4.39
N PRO A 70 10.05 9.74 -5.55
CA PRO A 70 10.80 9.30 -6.73
C PRO A 70 11.36 10.47 -7.57
N HIS A 71 11.09 11.74 -7.25
CA HIS A 71 11.46 12.88 -8.12
C HIS A 71 12.92 13.31 -8.00
N VAL A 72 13.80 12.39 -7.61
CA VAL A 72 15.25 12.57 -7.64
C VAL A 72 15.80 11.71 -8.76
N ALA A 73 16.37 12.35 -9.79
CA ALA A 73 17.04 11.65 -10.86
C ALA A 73 18.37 11.07 -10.33
N HIS A 74 18.56 9.76 -10.54
CA HIS A 74 19.80 9.04 -10.22
C HIS A 74 20.52 8.63 -11.50
N GLU A 75 21.84 8.48 -11.44
CA GLU A 75 22.61 7.90 -12.54
C GLU A 75 22.16 6.46 -12.83
N TYR A 76 22.13 6.11 -14.11
CA TYR A 76 21.82 4.75 -14.54
C TYR A 76 22.87 3.76 -14.01
N VAL A 77 22.40 2.68 -13.40
CA VAL A 77 23.25 1.58 -12.91
C VAL A 77 23.15 0.41 -13.90
N PRO A 78 24.21 0.10 -14.68
CA PRO A 78 24.20 -1.00 -15.64
C PRO A 78 24.00 -2.36 -14.97
N ILE A 79 23.21 -3.25 -15.57
CA ILE A 79 22.94 -4.59 -15.02
C ILE A 79 24.24 -5.38 -14.78
N CYS A 80 25.22 -5.25 -15.69
CA CYS A 80 26.52 -5.93 -15.60
C CYS A 80 27.34 -5.56 -14.35
N THR A 81 26.98 -4.50 -13.61
CA THR A 81 27.65 -4.14 -12.36
C THR A 81 27.21 -5.01 -11.17
N TRP A 82 26.17 -5.83 -11.34
CA TRP A 82 25.62 -6.70 -10.30
C TRP A 82 26.37 -8.04 -10.19
N ASP A 83 26.93 -8.55 -11.30
CA ASP A 83 27.59 -9.87 -11.36
C ASP A 83 29.07 -9.87 -10.90
N ARG A 84 29.68 -8.70 -10.69
CA ARG A 84 31.12 -8.57 -10.34
C ARG A 84 31.45 -8.79 -8.86
N SER A 85 30.59 -9.48 -8.10
CA SER A 85 30.89 -9.86 -6.71
C SER A 85 31.78 -11.10 -6.58
N SER A 86 32.14 -11.76 -7.68
CA SER A 86 33.02 -12.93 -7.69
C SER A 86 33.90 -12.91 -8.94
N PHE A 87 35.22 -13.03 -8.75
CA PHE A 87 36.31 -13.01 -9.75
C PHE A 87 36.73 -11.61 -10.27
N ASP A 88 37.70 -10.97 -9.62
CA ASP A 88 39.13 -11.14 -9.93
C ASP A 88 39.99 -10.08 -9.22
N GLY A 89 41.15 -10.50 -8.72
CA GLY A 89 42.33 -9.66 -8.54
C GLY A 89 42.33 -8.67 -7.38
N GLU A 90 43.16 -8.93 -6.39
CA GLU A 90 43.64 -7.94 -5.43
C GLU A 90 44.32 -6.78 -6.17
N GLU A 91 43.61 -5.70 -6.50
CA GLU A 91 44.20 -4.36 -6.58
C GLU A 91 43.13 -3.27 -6.61
N LYS A 92 43.22 -2.34 -5.65
CA LYS A 92 42.37 -1.16 -5.41
C LYS A 92 41.03 -1.42 -4.70
N ARG A 93 41.14 -1.74 -3.39
CA ARG A 93 40.08 -1.57 -2.36
C ARG A 93 39.76 -0.08 -2.11
N GLU A 94 39.39 0.69 -3.12
CA GLU A 94 38.50 1.82 -2.85
C GLU A 94 37.12 1.22 -2.58
N LYS A 95 36.46 1.67 -1.51
CA LYS A 95 35.14 1.21 -1.05
C LYS A 95 34.10 1.42 -2.16
N ARG A 96 34.06 0.54 -3.16
CA ARG A 96 33.03 0.53 -4.20
C ARG A 96 31.72 0.20 -3.50
N LYS A 97 30.94 1.24 -3.21
CA LYS A 97 29.60 1.10 -2.62
C LYS A 97 28.80 0.17 -3.53
N HIS A 98 28.22 -0.86 -2.96
CA HIS A 98 27.40 -1.80 -3.70
C HIS A 98 26.30 -1.03 -4.47
N PRO A 99 25.97 -1.40 -5.73
CA PRO A 99 24.98 -0.69 -6.53
C PRO A 99 23.63 -0.49 -5.84
N LEU A 100 23.22 -1.43 -4.98
CA LEU A 100 21.99 -1.32 -4.16
C LEU A 100 21.90 -0.04 -3.32
N SER A 101 23.02 0.57 -2.95
CA SER A 101 23.01 1.80 -2.13
C SER A 101 22.31 2.99 -2.80
N THR A 102 22.12 2.98 -4.12
CA THR A 102 21.33 3.99 -4.85
C THR A 102 19.83 3.74 -4.79
N TYR A 103 19.40 2.53 -4.43
CA TYR A 103 17.99 2.12 -4.34
C TYR A 103 17.43 2.16 -2.90
N HIS A 104 18.23 2.62 -1.93
CA HIS A 104 17.83 2.79 -0.54
C HIS A 104 17.86 4.27 -0.13
N CYS A 105 16.70 4.83 0.21
CA CYS A 105 16.64 6.14 0.85
C CYS A 105 17.22 6.07 2.28
N ARG A 106 18.19 6.94 2.58
CA ARG A 106 18.83 7.04 3.91
C ARG A 106 18.11 8.00 4.87
N SER A 107 17.18 8.77 4.33
CA SER A 107 16.39 9.75 5.07
C SER A 107 14.93 9.53 4.74
N PHE A 108 14.07 9.71 5.73
CA PHE A 108 12.63 9.68 5.56
C PHE A 108 12.12 11.11 5.43
N THR A 109 11.14 11.32 4.55
CA THR A 109 10.43 12.59 4.42
C THR A 109 9.02 12.41 4.98
N LYS A 110 8.47 13.49 5.55
CA LYS A 110 7.12 13.49 6.10
C LYS A 110 6.38 14.76 5.71
N MET A 111 5.06 14.67 5.65
CA MET A 111 4.15 15.81 5.43
C MET A 111 2.90 15.65 6.27
N ALA A 112 2.20 16.75 6.55
CA ALA A 112 0.93 16.65 7.27
C ALA A 112 -0.10 15.87 6.43
N MET A 113 -0.86 14.99 7.06
CA MET A 113 -1.83 14.12 6.36
C MET A 113 -2.89 14.91 5.57
N LYS A 114 -3.22 16.14 6.00
CA LYS A 114 -4.14 17.05 5.30
C LYS A 114 -3.63 17.54 3.93
N ASP A 115 -2.32 17.46 3.71
CA ASP A 115 -1.66 17.94 2.50
C ASP A 115 -1.40 16.79 1.51
N MET A 116 -1.62 15.54 1.94
CA MET A 116 -1.69 14.37 1.05
C MET A 116 -2.83 14.54 0.04
N ASP A 117 -2.60 14.13 -1.21
CA ASP A 117 -3.67 14.16 -2.21
C ASP A 117 -4.78 13.17 -1.82
N PRO A 118 -6.07 13.58 -1.85
CA PRO A 118 -7.16 12.67 -1.48
C PRO A 118 -7.38 11.54 -2.48
N SER A 119 -6.83 11.62 -3.70
CA SER A 119 -6.81 10.54 -4.68
C SER A 119 -5.63 9.62 -4.40
N CYS A 120 -5.89 8.38 -4.02
CA CYS A 120 -4.83 7.44 -3.70
C CYS A 120 -5.22 5.99 -4.00
N VAL A 121 -4.26 5.09 -3.89
CA VAL A 121 -4.44 3.65 -4.03
C VAL A 121 -3.76 2.98 -2.84
N VAL A 122 -4.50 2.16 -2.09
CA VAL A 122 -3.93 1.40 -0.98
C VAL A 122 -3.56 0.01 -1.49
N GLY A 123 -2.34 -0.44 -1.19
CA GLY A 123 -1.85 -1.77 -1.53
C GLY A 123 -1.94 -2.73 -0.35
N PHE A 124 -2.37 -3.96 -0.60
CA PHE A 124 -2.31 -5.05 0.37
C PHE A 124 -1.67 -6.30 -0.24
N LEU A 125 -0.93 -7.04 0.57
CA LEU A 125 -0.37 -8.35 0.23
C LEU A 125 -0.89 -9.39 1.22
N PHE A 126 -1.59 -10.40 0.71
CA PHE A 126 -2.06 -11.53 1.50
C PHE A 126 -1.40 -12.80 1.00
N ARG A 127 -0.65 -13.49 1.85
CA ARG A 127 0.03 -14.75 1.49
C ARG A 127 -0.88 -15.96 1.64
N SER A 128 -1.94 -15.82 2.43
CA SER A 128 -2.97 -16.84 2.61
C SER A 128 -4.34 -16.20 2.77
N ARG A 129 -5.38 -17.04 2.66
CA ARG A 129 -6.76 -16.61 2.89
C ARG A 129 -6.97 -16.16 4.33
N GLU A 130 -6.35 -16.83 5.28
CA GLU A 130 -6.46 -16.53 6.72
C GLU A 130 -5.88 -15.15 7.02
N GLU A 131 -4.74 -14.79 6.41
CA GLU A 131 -4.12 -13.46 6.57
C GLU A 131 -5.03 -12.34 6.02
N MET A 132 -5.75 -12.63 4.93
CA MET A 132 -6.76 -11.74 4.35
C MET A 132 -7.97 -11.59 5.27
N ASP A 133 -8.56 -12.70 5.71
CA ASP A 133 -9.75 -12.71 6.57
C ASP A 133 -9.48 -12.00 7.92
N ASP A 134 -8.29 -12.21 8.51
CA ASP A 134 -7.86 -11.52 9.73
C ASP A 134 -7.69 -10.01 9.52
N SER A 135 -7.10 -9.60 8.39
CA SER A 135 -6.96 -8.19 8.05
C SER A 135 -8.33 -7.54 7.88
N PHE A 136 -9.27 -8.21 7.23
CA PHE A 136 -10.63 -7.69 7.02
C PHE A 136 -11.39 -7.58 8.34
N ARG A 137 -11.25 -8.58 9.23
CA ARG A 137 -11.80 -8.50 10.59
C ARG A 137 -11.28 -7.29 11.34
N ILE A 138 -9.97 -7.03 11.33
CA ILE A 138 -9.37 -5.86 11.99
C ILE A 138 -9.90 -4.56 11.37
N LEU A 139 -9.97 -4.47 10.04
CA LEU A 139 -10.51 -3.29 9.36
C LEU A 139 -11.98 -3.04 9.70
N ASN A 140 -12.78 -4.11 9.83
CA ASN A 140 -14.19 -4.03 10.19
C ASN A 140 -14.37 -3.54 11.63
N LEU A 141 -13.58 -4.09 12.58
CA LEU A 141 -13.59 -3.65 13.98
C LEU A 141 -13.22 -2.18 14.16
N ASN A 142 -12.37 -1.65 13.28
CA ASN A 142 -11.96 -0.24 13.28
C ASN A 142 -12.80 0.63 12.34
N GLN A 143 -13.95 0.12 11.87
CA GLN A 143 -14.90 0.84 11.00
C GLN A 143 -14.26 1.39 9.71
N VAL A 144 -13.17 0.78 9.25
CA VAL A 144 -12.51 1.13 7.97
C VAL A 144 -13.27 0.51 6.80
N ILE A 145 -13.78 -0.70 7.01
CA ILE A 145 -14.67 -1.39 6.09
C ILE A 145 -15.94 -1.78 6.85
N ASP A 146 -17.02 -1.91 6.10
CA ASP A 146 -18.29 -2.42 6.61
C ASP A 146 -18.60 -3.69 5.82
N MET A 147 -18.41 -4.83 6.48
CA MET A 147 -18.64 -6.16 5.94
C MET A 147 -19.72 -6.84 6.79
N ASP A 148 -20.93 -6.95 6.23
CA ASP A 148 -22.00 -7.73 6.82
C ASP A 148 -21.58 -9.21 6.88
N MET A 149 -21.22 -9.69 8.06
CA MET A 149 -21.03 -11.12 8.31
C MET A 149 -22.39 -11.79 8.51
N GLY A 150 -23.18 -11.94 7.44
CA GLY A 150 -24.42 -12.70 7.43
C GLY A 150 -25.72 -11.88 7.60
N PRO A 151 -26.89 -12.51 7.38
CA PRO A 151 -28.10 -11.80 7.01
C PRO A 151 -28.82 -11.22 8.24
N GLY A 152 -28.97 -9.90 8.27
CA GLY A 152 -29.95 -9.24 9.16
C GLY A 152 -29.51 -7.90 9.70
N GLU A 153 -30.17 -6.86 9.21
CA GLU A 153 -30.41 -5.55 9.83
C GLU A 153 -29.22 -4.59 9.97
N GLY A 154 -29.28 -3.56 9.11
CA GLY A 154 -28.33 -2.48 9.05
C GLY A 154 -28.32 -1.55 10.26
N SER A 155 -27.18 -0.92 10.46
CA SER A 155 -27.06 0.29 11.26
C SER A 155 -26.32 1.36 10.47
N ASN A 156 -26.86 2.57 10.50
CA ASN A 156 -26.35 3.74 9.79
C ASN A 156 -24.96 4.11 10.35
N VAL A 157 -23.88 3.68 9.70
CA VAL A 157 -22.50 4.04 10.08
C VAL A 157 -21.77 4.62 8.86
N LEU A 158 -21.01 5.70 9.12
CA LEU A 158 -20.40 6.62 8.16
C LEU A 158 -19.72 5.90 6.97
N ARG A 159 -20.22 6.21 5.77
CA ARG A 159 -19.89 5.53 4.52
C ARG A 159 -18.45 5.77 4.06
N ILE A 160 -17.58 4.78 4.22
CA ILE A 160 -16.52 4.43 3.23
C ILE A 160 -17.11 3.42 2.21
N GLN A 161 -18.41 3.55 1.92
CA GLN A 161 -19.28 2.41 1.58
C GLN A 161 -19.54 2.23 0.08
N SER A 162 -18.55 2.32 -0.80
CA SER A 162 -18.75 1.71 -2.14
C SER A 162 -17.52 1.02 -2.70
N PHE A 163 -16.41 1.73 -2.89
CA PHE A 163 -15.33 1.15 -3.69
C PHE A 163 -14.54 0.02 -3.01
N LEU A 164 -14.23 0.13 -1.71
CA LEU A 164 -13.55 -0.94 -0.99
C LEU A 164 -14.50 -2.13 -0.79
N CYS A 165 -15.72 -1.87 -0.33
CA CYS A 165 -16.72 -2.91 -0.06
C CYS A 165 -17.07 -3.72 -1.32
N ASP A 166 -17.27 -3.10 -2.49
CA ASP A 166 -17.62 -3.81 -3.72
C ASP A 166 -16.48 -4.68 -4.24
N THR A 167 -15.26 -4.15 -4.25
CA THR A 167 -14.05 -4.90 -4.64
C THR A 167 -13.85 -6.13 -3.72
N MET A 168 -14.11 -5.95 -2.43
CA MET A 168 -13.83 -6.95 -1.39
C MET A 168 -14.95 -7.99 -1.27
N LYS A 169 -16.22 -7.59 -1.42
CA LYS A 169 -17.37 -8.50 -1.52
C LYS A 169 -17.21 -9.45 -2.70
N HIS A 170 -16.77 -8.94 -3.86
CA HIS A 170 -16.51 -9.79 -5.01
C HIS A 170 -15.38 -10.79 -4.74
N LEU A 171 -14.29 -10.38 -4.07
CA LEU A 171 -13.19 -11.29 -3.69
C LEU A 171 -13.65 -12.41 -2.75
N CYS A 172 -14.45 -12.11 -1.74
CA CYS A 172 -14.99 -13.11 -0.80
C CYS A 172 -16.00 -14.07 -1.47
N MET A 173 -16.66 -13.63 -2.54
CA MET A 173 -17.64 -14.41 -3.31
C MET A 173 -17.02 -15.31 -4.38
N ILE A 174 -15.70 -15.24 -4.63
CA ILE A 174 -15.04 -16.16 -5.57
C ILE A 174 -14.95 -17.53 -4.90
N PRO A 175 -15.69 -18.56 -5.36
CA PRO A 175 -15.59 -19.89 -4.77
C PRO A 175 -14.16 -20.42 -4.94
N ALA A 176 -13.59 -20.95 -3.85
CA ALA A 176 -12.34 -21.67 -3.90
C ALA A 176 -12.52 -22.88 -4.84
N LYS A 177 -11.96 -22.82 -6.04
CA LYS A 177 -11.86 -24.01 -6.89
C LYS A 177 -10.86 -24.96 -6.21
N LYS A 178 -11.38 -26.10 -5.75
CA LYS A 178 -10.60 -27.25 -5.29
C LYS A 178 -9.70 -27.77 -6.40
#